data_AF-A0A2E6Y2R2-F1
#
_entry.id   AF-A0A2E6Y2R2-F1
#
_cell.length_a   1.000
_cell.length_b   1.000
_cell.length_c   1.000
_cell.angle_alpha   90.00
_cell.angle_beta   90.00
_cell.angle_gamma   90.00
#
_symmetry.space_group_name_H-M   'P 1'
#
loop_
_entity.id
_entity.type
_entity.pdbx_description
1 polymer ?
#
loop_
_entity_poly.entity_id
_entity_poly.type
_entity_poly.pdbx_seq_one_letter_code
_entity_poly.pdbx_strand_id
1 'polypeptide(L)'
;MDYMKSVDGVLVEMTPEEQAAWDAIQAQAQAFAPLTARQLRLALLSAGITPAMVDAEIAAITDETDRAAAEIEWEYASSYERTHPLIDQMAAAFELPPEQVDTLWLAAADL
;
A
#
# COMPACT_ATOMS: atom_id res chain seq x y z
N MET A 1 -8.69 11.02 22.05
CA MET A 1 -9.22 9.78 21.46
C MET A 1 -9.58 8.85 22.60
N ASP A 2 -10.59 8.01 22.43
CA ASP A 2 -10.97 7.01 23.43
C ASP A 2 -10.28 5.69 23.08
N TYR A 3 -9.28 5.29 23.86
CA TYR A 3 -8.41 4.13 23.58
C TYR A 3 -9.03 2.84 24.12
N MET A 4 -10.14 2.41 23.50
CA MET A 4 -10.83 1.18 23.87
C MET A 4 -10.68 0.10 22.79
N LYS A 5 -10.44 -1.14 23.21
CA LYS A 5 -10.50 -2.33 22.35
C LYS A 5 -11.62 -3.27 22.80
N SER A 6 -12.17 -4.05 21.89
CA SER A 6 -13.12 -5.12 22.24
C SER A 6 -12.37 -6.40 22.56
N VAL A 7 -12.61 -6.98 23.73
CA VAL A 7 -12.16 -8.32 24.14
C VAL A 7 -13.37 -9.08 24.64
N ASP A 8 -13.72 -10.18 23.98
CA ASP A 8 -14.90 -11.00 24.29
C ASP A 8 -16.22 -10.20 24.41
N GLY A 9 -16.37 -9.15 23.60
CA GLY A 9 -17.55 -8.27 23.60
C GLY A 9 -17.56 -7.22 24.71
N VAL A 10 -16.51 -7.14 25.53
CA VAL A 10 -16.34 -6.09 26.55
C VAL A 10 -15.34 -5.06 26.02
N LEU A 11 -15.68 -3.78 26.15
CA LEU A 11 -14.75 -2.69 25.86
C LEU A 11 -13.79 -2.55 27.04
N VAL A 12 -12.50 -2.69 26.77
CA VAL A 12 -11.41 -2.54 27.75
C VAL A 12 -10.46 -1.45 27.29
N GLU A 13 -9.89 -0.70 28.23
CA GLU A 13 -8.83 0.26 27.92
C GLU A 13 -7.61 -0.49 27.35
N MET A 14 -7.03 0.08 26.30
CA MET A 14 -5.78 -0.40 25.73
C MET A 14 -4.63 -0.15 26.71
N THR A 15 -3.69 -1.07 26.82
CA THR A 15 -2.46 -0.85 27.60
C THR A 15 -1.60 0.26 26.98
N PRO A 16 -0.66 0.90 27.70
CA PRO A 16 0.19 1.94 27.13
C PRO A 16 0.99 1.48 25.89
N GLU A 17 1.41 0.22 25.84
CA GLU A 17 2.09 -0.36 24.69
C GLU A 17 1.15 -0.48 23.47
N GLU A 18 -0.08 -0.95 23.69
CA GLU A 18 -1.10 -1.04 22.64
C GLU A 18 -1.53 0.34 22.15
N GLN A 19 -1.64 1.32 23.05
CA GLN A 19 -1.94 2.71 22.69
C GLN A 19 -0.84 3.27 21.78
N ALA A 20 0.43 3.12 22.16
CA ALA A 20 1.56 3.56 21.35
C ALA A 20 1.58 2.89 19.97
N ALA A 21 1.27 1.59 19.89
CA ALA A 21 1.15 0.88 18.61
C ALA A 21 0.00 1.43 17.75
N TRP A 22 -1.15 1.72 18.37
CA TRP A 22 -2.31 2.28 17.67
C TRP A 22 -2.03 3.67 17.11
N ASP A 23 -1.42 4.53 17.92
CA ASP A 23 -1.01 5.87 17.51
C ASP A 23 0.01 5.82 16.36
N ALA A 24 0.97 4.90 16.40
CA ALA A 24 1.94 4.72 15.32
C ALA A 24 1.28 4.28 14.01
N ILE A 25 0.34 3.33 14.06
CA ILE A 25 -0.44 2.90 12.89
C ILE A 25 -1.23 4.08 12.30
N GLN A 26 -1.90 4.87 13.14
CA GLN A 26 -2.63 6.03 12.66
C GLN A 26 -1.74 7.12 12.08
N ALA A 27 -0.61 7.40 12.72
CA ALA A 27 0.35 8.38 12.21
C ALA A 27 0.87 7.96 10.83
N GLN A 28 1.14 6.67 10.62
CA GLN A 28 1.53 6.14 9.32
C GLN A 28 0.40 6.24 8.28
N ALA A 29 -0.83 5.87 8.64
CA ALA A 29 -1.99 6.01 7.75
C ALA A 29 -2.27 7.47 7.37
N GLN A 30 -2.09 8.41 8.31
CA GLN A 30 -2.21 9.85 8.04
C GLN A 30 -1.09 10.38 7.15
N ALA A 31 0.11 9.80 7.24
CA ALA A 31 1.23 10.20 6.41
C ALA A 31 1.03 9.77 4.94
N PHE A 32 0.44 8.60 4.70
CA PHE A 32 0.27 8.04 3.36
C PHE A 32 -1.20 7.91 2.99
N ALA A 33 -1.79 9.02 2.55
CA ALA A 33 -3.14 9.00 1.99
C ALA A 33 -3.24 7.98 0.83
N PRO A 34 -4.40 7.32 0.65
CA PRO A 34 -4.59 6.39 -0.45
C PRO A 34 -4.41 7.09 -1.78
N LEU A 35 -3.66 6.48 -2.71
CA LEU A 35 -3.51 7.01 -4.05
C LEU A 35 -4.62 6.46 -4.95
N THR A 36 -5.17 7.31 -5.81
CA THR A 36 -5.98 6.84 -6.92
C THR A 36 -5.12 6.01 -7.89
N ALA A 37 -5.78 5.16 -8.67
CA ALA A 37 -5.10 4.36 -9.69
C ALA A 37 -4.32 5.20 -10.73
N ARG A 38 -4.77 6.44 -10.98
CA ARG A 38 -4.06 7.41 -11.83
C ARG A 38 -2.80 7.95 -11.15
N GLN A 39 -2.91 8.37 -9.90
CA GLN A 39 -1.77 8.93 -9.14
C GLN A 39 -0.65 7.90 -9.00
N LEU A 40 -0.97 6.66 -8.64
CA LEU A 40 0.01 5.57 -8.56
C LEU A 40 0.73 5.36 -9.90
N ARG A 41 -0.02 5.28 -11.01
CA ARG A 41 0.56 5.07 -12.34
C ARG A 41 1.48 6.23 -12.77
N LEU A 42 1.12 7.47 -12.43
CA LEU A 42 1.97 8.63 -12.68
C LEU A 42 3.25 8.61 -11.80
N ALA A 43 3.13 8.16 -10.55
CA ALA A 43 4.28 7.98 -9.65
C ALA A 43 5.28 6.98 -10.22
N LEU A 44 4.81 5.79 -10.62
CA LEU A 44 5.63 4.77 -11.26
C LEU A 44 6.29 5.29 -12.53
N LEU A 45 5.54 5.99 -13.38
CA LEU A 45 6.07 6.58 -14.61
C LEU A 45 7.18 7.60 -14.32
N SER A 46 7.04 8.41 -13.27
CA SER A 46 8.07 9.36 -12.84
C SER A 46 9.37 8.68 -12.35
N ALA A 47 9.26 7.44 -11.87
CA ALA A 47 10.39 6.58 -11.53
C ALA A 47 10.94 5.79 -12.75
N GLY A 48 10.40 6.02 -13.95
CA GLY A 48 10.80 5.30 -15.16
C GLY A 48 10.16 3.91 -15.32
N ILE A 49 9.21 3.55 -14.46
CA ILE A 49 8.49 2.27 -14.50
C ILE A 49 7.19 2.48 -15.27
N THR A 50 7.09 1.85 -16.43
CA THR A 50 5.90 1.96 -17.28
C THR A 50 4.83 0.95 -16.88
N PRO A 51 3.53 1.19 -17.20
CA PRO A 51 2.50 0.19 -16.99
C PRO A 51 2.82 -1.16 -17.67
N ALA A 52 3.43 -1.14 -18.85
CA ALA A 52 3.83 -2.37 -19.54
C ALA A 52 4.92 -3.17 -18.80
N MET A 53 5.77 -2.50 -18.02
CA MET A 53 6.73 -3.19 -17.14
C MET A 53 6.00 -3.86 -15.96
N VAL A 54 5.02 -3.17 -15.37
CA VAL A 54 4.18 -3.76 -14.31
C VAL A 54 3.41 -4.97 -14.83
N ASP A 55 2.81 -4.86 -16.02
CA ASP A 55 2.10 -5.97 -16.68
C ASP A 55 3.03 -7.17 -16.90
N ALA A 56 4.30 -6.93 -17.26
CA ALA A 56 5.30 -7.98 -17.45
C ALA A 56 5.68 -8.68 -16.12
N GLU A 57 5.84 -7.93 -15.03
CA GLU A 57 6.11 -8.50 -13.71
C GLU A 57 4.91 -9.31 -13.18
N ILE A 58 3.69 -8.82 -13.39
CA ILE A 58 2.47 -9.55 -13.05
C ILE A 58 2.38 -10.84 -13.87
N ALA A 59 2.65 -10.80 -15.17
CA ALA A 59 2.64 -11.97 -16.03
C ALA A 59 3.69 -13.05 -15.64
N ALA A 60 4.77 -12.64 -14.97
CA ALA A 60 5.82 -13.54 -14.49
C ALA A 60 5.45 -14.30 -13.20
N ILE A 61 4.33 -13.93 -12.53
CA ILE A 61 3.83 -14.64 -11.35
C ILE A 61 3.44 -16.07 -11.76
N THR A 62 4.09 -17.06 -11.12
CA THR A 62 3.94 -18.48 -11.47
C THR A 62 2.63 -19.07 -10.97
N ASP A 63 2.23 -18.71 -9.73
CA ASP A 63 0.94 -19.14 -9.20
C ASP A 63 -0.20 -18.44 -9.94
N GLU A 64 -1.10 -19.23 -10.52
CA GLU A 64 -2.17 -18.69 -11.38
C GLU A 64 -3.19 -17.87 -10.59
N THR A 65 -3.41 -18.21 -9.31
CA THR A 65 -4.37 -17.50 -8.45
C THR A 65 -3.79 -16.15 -8.04
N ASP A 66 -2.54 -16.13 -7.61
CA ASP A 66 -1.85 -14.89 -7.25
C ASP A 66 -1.69 -13.96 -8.46
N ARG A 67 -1.40 -14.52 -9.64
CA ARG A 67 -1.35 -13.75 -10.88
C ARG A 67 -2.69 -13.10 -11.19
N ALA A 68 -3.77 -13.88 -11.19
CA ALA A 68 -5.11 -13.36 -11.47
C ALA A 68 -5.53 -12.29 -10.44
N ALA A 69 -5.19 -12.47 -9.17
CA ALA A 69 -5.44 -11.46 -8.13
C ALA A 69 -4.66 -10.16 -8.42
N ALA A 70 -3.37 -10.25 -8.73
CA ALA A 70 -2.55 -9.09 -9.08
C ALA A 70 -3.05 -8.38 -10.34
N GLU A 71 -3.47 -9.11 -11.37
CA GLU A 71 -4.10 -8.56 -12.58
C GLU A 71 -5.38 -7.79 -12.24
N ILE A 72 -6.27 -8.38 -11.41
CA ILE A 72 -7.52 -7.74 -11.00
C ILE A 72 -7.25 -6.46 -10.21
N GLU A 73 -6.36 -6.51 -9.23
CA GLU A 73 -6.01 -5.34 -8.41
C GLU A 73 -5.38 -4.26 -9.29
N TRP A 74 -4.46 -4.62 -10.19
CA TRP A 74 -3.83 -3.66 -11.09
C TRP A 74 -4.85 -3.01 -12.05
N GLU A 75 -5.73 -3.80 -12.65
CA GLU A 75 -6.66 -3.32 -13.68
C GLU A 75 -7.85 -2.55 -13.09
N TYR A 76 -8.42 -3.02 -11.97
CA TYR A 76 -9.73 -2.57 -11.50
C TYR A 76 -9.73 -1.83 -10.16
N ALA A 77 -8.65 -1.85 -9.37
CA ALA A 77 -8.64 -1.09 -8.12
C ALA A 77 -8.75 0.42 -8.41
N SER A 78 -9.69 1.08 -7.73
CA SER A 78 -9.87 2.53 -7.84
C SER A 78 -8.84 3.31 -7.04
N SER A 79 -8.30 2.69 -5.98
CA SER A 79 -7.36 3.29 -5.05
C SER A 79 -6.47 2.22 -4.43
N TYR A 80 -5.28 2.62 -4.01
CA TYR A 80 -4.32 1.78 -3.32
C TYR A 80 -3.93 2.41 -2.00
N GLU A 81 -3.76 1.56 -0.99
CA GLU A 81 -3.10 1.91 0.27
C GLU A 81 -1.60 1.67 0.14
N ARG A 82 -0.77 2.43 0.88
CA ARG A 82 0.69 2.25 0.82
C ARG A 82 1.12 0.83 1.21
N THR A 83 0.36 0.19 2.09
CA THR A 83 0.59 -1.18 2.58
C THR A 83 -0.12 -2.25 1.74
N HIS A 84 -0.68 -1.89 0.58
CA HIS A 84 -1.38 -2.85 -0.28
C HIS A 84 -0.39 -3.90 -0.82
N PRO A 85 -0.69 -5.21 -0.78
CA PRO A 85 0.27 -6.27 -1.13
C PRO A 85 0.90 -6.14 -2.53
N LEU A 86 0.11 -5.72 -3.52
CA LEU A 86 0.61 -5.47 -4.87
C LEU A 86 1.73 -4.42 -4.90
N ILE A 87 1.69 -3.40 -4.02
CA ILE A 87 2.70 -2.34 -3.96
C ILE A 87 4.03 -2.92 -3.48
N ASP A 88 4.02 -3.70 -2.41
CA ASP A 88 5.24 -4.32 -1.89
C ASP A 88 5.81 -5.36 -2.87
N GLN A 89 4.93 -6.11 -3.56
CA GLN A 89 5.33 -7.04 -4.62
C GLN A 89 6.03 -6.31 -5.77
N MET A 90 5.45 -5.22 -6.28
CA MET A 90 6.04 -4.44 -7.37
C MET A 90 7.30 -3.70 -6.93
N ALA A 91 7.35 -3.19 -5.69
CA ALA A 91 8.54 -2.58 -5.14
C ALA A 91 9.72 -3.57 -5.09
N ALA A 92 9.46 -4.81 -4.67
CA ALA A 92 10.47 -5.87 -4.69
C ALA A 92 10.92 -6.22 -6.13
N ALA A 93 9.97 -6.35 -7.07
CA ALA A 93 10.25 -6.68 -8.46
C ALA A 93 11.12 -5.62 -9.17
N PHE A 94 10.89 -4.34 -8.87
CA PHE A 94 11.65 -3.22 -9.44
C PHE A 94 12.80 -2.74 -8.57
N GLU A 95 13.19 -3.50 -7.54
CA GLU A 95 14.28 -3.18 -6.61
C GLU A 95 14.14 -1.78 -5.96
N LEU A 96 12.91 -1.34 -5.69
CA LEU A 96 12.61 -0.07 -5.04
C LEU A 96 12.76 -0.21 -3.51
N PRO A 97 13.71 0.49 -2.88
CA PRO A 97 13.81 0.48 -1.42
C PRO A 97 12.58 1.16 -0.79
N PRO A 98 12.17 0.76 0.43
CA PRO A 98 10.96 1.29 1.08
C PRO A 98 10.89 2.82 1.13
N GLU A 99 12.02 3.47 1.45
CA GLU A 99 12.17 4.94 1.51
C GLU A 99 11.85 5.61 0.16
N GLN A 100 12.19 4.96 -0.96
CA GLN A 100 11.90 5.47 -2.30
C GLN A 100 10.42 5.30 -2.63
N VAL A 101 9.81 4.17 -2.25
CA VAL A 101 8.36 3.96 -2.43
C VAL A 101 7.58 5.02 -1.64
N ASP A 102 7.98 5.27 -0.40
CA ASP A 102 7.37 6.29 0.47
C ASP A 102 7.52 7.70 -0.12
N THR A 103 8.70 8.03 -0.65
CA THR A 103 8.95 9.30 -1.35
C THR A 103 8.05 9.47 -2.57
N LEU A 104 7.93 8.43 -3.41
CA LEU A 104 7.04 8.44 -4.58
C LEU A 104 5.58 8.58 -4.17
N TRP A 105 5.18 7.93 -3.08
CA TRP A 105 3.82 7.95 -2.56
C TRP A 105 3.40 9.36 -2.14
N LEU A 106 4.24 10.02 -1.35
CA LEU A 106 4.00 11.38 -0.88
C LEU A 106 3.93 12.37 -2.04
N ALA A 107 4.84 12.25 -3.02
CA ALA A 107 4.84 13.12 -4.19
C ALA A 107 3.59 12.93 -5.07
N ALA A 108 3.07 11.71 -5.15
CA ALA A 108 1.93 11.38 -6.00
C ALA A 108 0.57 11.76 -5.41
N ALA A 109 0.48 11.94 -4.09
CA ALA A 109 -0.76 12.32 -3.41
C ALA A 109 -1.34 13.66 -3.91
N ASP A 110 -0.49 14.53 -4.45
CA ASP A 110 -0.86 15.86 -4.96
C ASP A 110 -1.17 15.89 -6.48
N LEU A 111 -1.14 14.74 -7.19
CA LEU A 111 -1.35 14.65 -8.65
C LEU A 111 -2.81 14.47 -9.08
#